data_AF-U5L4S0-F1
#
_entry.id   AF-U5L4S0-F1
#
_cell.length_a   1.000
_cell.length_b   1.000
_cell.length_c   1.000
_cell.angle_alpha   90.00
_cell.angle_beta   90.00
_cell.angle_gamma   90.00
#
_symmetry.space_group_name_H-M   'P 1'
#
loop_
_entity.id
_entity.type
_entity.pdbx_description
1 polymer ?
#
loop_
_entity_poly.entity_id
_entity_poly.type
_entity_poly.pdbx_seq_one_letter_code
_entity_poly.pdbx_strand_id
1 'polypeptide(L)' 'MGIQELLQDIEKCRKEMVQLASRTSLSSHHVIEASTRLDSLLNKYNHLVKKR' A
#
# COMPACT_ATOMS: atom_id res chain seq x y z
N MET A 1 10.09 1.25 -13.67
CA MET A 1 8.78 1.06 -13.02
C MET A 1 7.76 1.93 -13.72
N GLY A 2 6.89 1.30 -14.50
CA GLY A 2 5.72 1.95 -15.05
C GLY A 2 4.66 2.19 -13.98
N ILE A 3 3.75 3.14 -14.23
CA ILE A 3 2.63 3.45 -13.33
C ILE A 3 1.75 2.20 -13.07
N GLN A 4 1.65 1.28 -14.04
CA GLN A 4 0.92 0.03 -13.91
C GLN A 4 1.53 -0.95 -12.90
N GLU A 5 2.86 -1.12 -12.90
CA GLU A 5 3.54 -1.98 -11.92
C GLU A 5 3.31 -1.45 -10.50
N LEU A 6 3.41 -0.13 -10.34
CA LEU A 6 3.18 0.52 -9.05
C LEU A 6 1.73 0.32 -8.55
N LEU A 7 0.74 0.37 -9.44
CA LEU A 7 -0.65 0.09 -9.09
C LEU A 7 -0.86 -1.36 -8.66
N GLN A 8 -0.19 -2.32 -9.31
CA GLN A 8 -0.25 -3.72 -8.90
C GLN A 8 0.34 -3.93 -7.50
N ASP A 9 1.46 -3.30 -7.19
CA ASP A 9 2.06 -3.34 -5.85
C ASP A 9 1.14 -2.70 -4.80
N ILE A 10 0.50 -1.57 -5.11
CA ILE A 10 -0.49 -0.93 -4.23
C ILE A 10 -1.67 -1.87 -3.94
N GLU A 11 -2.25 -2.48 -4.97
CA GLU A 11 -3.39 -3.39 -4.82
C GLU A 11 -3.01 -4.63 -4.00
N LYS A 12 -1.80 -5.18 -4.23
CA LYS A 12 -1.29 -6.35 -3.50
C LYS A 12 -1.08 -6.02 -2.03
N CYS A 13 -0.43 -4.90 -1.74
CA CYS A 13 -0.18 -4.43 -0.38
C CYS A 13 -1.49 -4.10 0.36
N ARG A 14 -2.48 -3.53 -0.35
CA ARG A 14 -3.82 -3.28 0.19
C ARG A 14 -4.56 -4.57 0.53
N LYS A 15 -4.49 -5.59 -0.32
CA LYS A 15 -5.06 -6.92 -0.04
C LYS A 15 -4.42 -7.58 1.19
N GLU A 16 -3.11 -7.53 1.29
CA GLU A 16 -2.39 -8.04 2.47
C GLU A 16 -2.80 -7.30 3.74
N MET A 17 -2.87 -5.97 3.69
CA MET A 17 -3.30 -5.16 4.83
C MET A 17 -4.74 -5.50 5.27
N VAL A 18 -5.68 -5.64 4.32
CA VAL A 18 -7.07 -6.02 4.60
C VAL A 18 -7.16 -7.43 5.18
N GLN A 19 -6.37 -8.38 4.66
CA GLN A 19 -6.33 -9.74 5.22
C GLN A 19 -5.74 -9.76 6.64
N LEU A 20 -4.67 -9.00 6.89
CA LEU A 20 -4.06 -8.86 8.20
C LEU A 20 -5.01 -8.16 9.19
N ALA A 21 -5.70 -7.12 8.75
CA ALA A 21 -6.72 -6.40 9.53
C ALA A 21 -7.97 -7.24 9.81
N SER A 22 -8.31 -8.19 8.93
CA SER A 22 -9.42 -9.12 9.15
C SER A 22 -9.04 -10.24 10.13
N ARG A 23 -7.76 -10.58 10.22
CA ARG A 23 -7.22 -11.65 11.09
C ARG A 23 -6.70 -11.15 12.43
N THR A 24 -6.36 -9.87 12.53
CA THR A 24 -5.71 -9.25 13.69
C THR A 24 -6.36 -7.90 13.96
N SER A 25 -6.37 -7.43 15.22
CA SER A 25 -6.79 -6.06 15.51
C SER A 25 -5.99 -5.07 14.66
N LEU A 26 -6.65 -4.02 14.16
CA LEU A 26 -6.06 -2.98 13.30
C LEU A 26 -4.80 -2.30 13.89
N SER A 27 -4.53 -2.45 15.19
CA SER A 27 -3.31 -2.00 15.88
C SER A 27 -2.17 -3.02 15.90
N SER A 28 -2.30 -4.16 15.22
CA SER A 28 -1.20 -5.11 15.10
C SER A 28 -0.05 -4.47 14.31
N HIS A 29 1.18 -4.64 14.80
CA HIS A 29 2.41 -4.13 14.17
C HIS A 29 2.43 -4.44 12.67
N HIS A 30 1.96 -5.63 12.28
CA HIS A 30 1.89 -6.07 10.89
C HIS A 30 0.94 -5.21 10.03
N VAL A 31 -0.19 -4.76 10.57
CA VAL A 31 -1.12 -3.87 9.87
C VAL A 31 -0.53 -2.47 9.72
N ILE A 32 0.16 -1.97 10.76
CA ILE A 32 0.84 -0.67 10.75
C ILE A 32 1.97 -0.66 9.73
N GLU A 33 2.78 -1.72 9.68
CA GLU A 33 3.88 -1.85 8.72
C GLU A 33 3.37 -1.95 7.28
N ALA A 34 2.31 -2.75 7.05
CA ALA A 34 1.64 -2.85 5.77
C ALA A 34 1.02 -1.51 5.34
N SER A 35 0.38 -0.78 6.25
CA SER A 35 -0.17 0.56 5.99
C SER A 35 0.92 1.56 5.63
N THR A 36 2.06 1.53 6.31
CA THR A 36 3.20 2.43 6.04
C THR A 36 3.81 2.17 4.66
N ARG A 37 3.91 0.89 4.27
CA ARG A 37 4.32 0.50 2.91
C ARG A 37 3.34 0.97 1.85
N LEU A 38 2.04 0.78 2.08
CA LEU A 38 0.98 1.21 1.17
C LEU A 38 1.01 2.72 0.96
N ASP A 39 1.16 3.49 2.04
CA ASP A 39 1.26 4.94 2.01
C ASP A 39 2.47 5.42 1.21
N SER A 40 3.64 4.78 1.39
CA SER A 40 4.83 5.08 0.58
C SER A 40 4.64 4.81 -0.92
N LEU A 41 3.96 3.71 -1.27
CA LEU A 41 3.66 3.38 -2.67
C LEU A 41 2.67 4.38 -3.28
N LEU A 42 1.64 4.76 -2.53
CA LEU A 42 0.66 5.79 -2.93
C LEU A 42 1.32 7.15 -3.11
N ASN A 43 2.25 7.53 -2.22
CA ASN A 43 3.00 8.78 -2.33
C ASN A 43 3.89 8.80 -3.58
N LYS A 44 4.56 7.68 -3.90
CA LYS A 44 5.32 7.53 -5.16
C LYS A 44 4.40 7.66 -6.37
N TYR A 45 3.23 7.02 -6.33
CA TYR A 45 2.24 7.10 -7.41
C TYR A 45 1.75 8.53 -7.61
N ASN A 46 1.38 9.19 -6.52
CA ASN A 46 0.91 10.56 -6.51
C ASN A 46 1.99 11.53 -7.02
N HIS A 47 3.27 11.31 -6.69
CA HIS A 47 4.38 12.07 -7.23
C HIS A 47 4.57 11.86 -8.74
N LEU A 48 4.43 10.63 -9.22
CA LEU A 48 4.54 10.32 -10.65
C LEU A 48 3.36 10.89 -11.45
N VAL A 49 2.16 10.87 -10.89
CA VAL A 49 0.94 11.41 -11.53
C VAL A 49 0.90 12.94 -11.46
N LYS A 50 1.29 13.56 -10.33
CA LYS A 50 1.36 15.03 -10.20
C LYS A 50 2.47 15.68 -11.02
N LYS A 51 3.47 14.93 -11.47
CA LYS A 51 4.52 15.42 -12.37
C LYS A 51 4.13 15.39 -13.86
N ARG A 52 2.92 14.95 -14.18
CA ARG A 52 2.39 14.94 -15.55
C ARG A 52 1.54 16.17 -15.85
#